data_AF-A0A846ZKJ1-F1
#
_entry.id   AF-A0A846ZKJ1-F1
#
_cell.length_a   1.000
_cell.length_b   1.000
_cell.length_c   1.000
_cell.angle_alpha   90.00
_cell.angle_beta   90.00
_cell.angle_gamma   90.00
#
_symmetry.space_group_name_H-M   'P 1'
#
loop_
_entity.id
_entity.type
_entity.pdbx_description
1 polymer ?
#
loop_
_entity_poly.entity_id
_entity_poly.type
_entity_poly.pdbx_seq_one_letter_code
_entity_poly.pdbx_strand_id
1 'polypeptide(L)'
;MASCDQCGRLILFGGKRSGDRVYCGARCASYDAEIALGRSLPDAQVREVMQRWRNEPCPQCNGPGPVDLRVSHKVHSFVFMTQWSSPQAICCRHCARKRQLGHAVYSLLLGWWGFPWGLVMTPVQVTRNLKALFGDQAAQASTPAFERAVRRIMVRQLQAQHQQESEAGSA
;
A
#
# COMPACT_ATOMS: atom_id res chain seq x y z
N MET A 1 14.12 -1.66 -13.13
CA MET A 1 13.04 -0.69 -12.86
C MET A 1 12.81 -0.63 -11.36
N ALA A 2 12.80 0.55 -10.76
CA ALA A 2 12.60 0.71 -9.32
C ALA A 2 11.11 0.90 -9.00
N SER A 3 10.64 0.39 -7.86
CA SER A 3 9.34 0.75 -7.30
C SER A 3 9.49 1.86 -6.28
N CYS A 4 8.53 2.76 -6.22
CA CYS A 4 8.45 3.79 -5.20
C CYS A 4 8.35 3.16 -3.81
N ASP A 5 9.25 3.53 -2.90
CA ASP A 5 9.30 3.01 -1.53
C ASP A 5 8.04 3.36 -0.71
N GLN A 6 7.34 4.43 -1.11
CA GLN A 6 6.14 4.90 -0.41
C GLN A 6 4.84 4.24 -0.90
N CYS A 7 4.60 4.27 -2.21
CA CYS A 7 3.31 3.86 -2.79
C CYS A 7 3.37 2.59 -3.64
N GLY A 8 4.56 2.01 -3.85
CA GLY A 8 4.76 0.79 -4.64
C GLY A 8 4.52 0.96 -6.14
N ARG A 9 4.29 2.20 -6.63
CA ARG A 9 4.18 2.49 -8.07
C ARG A 9 5.53 2.26 -8.75
N LEU A 10 5.51 1.66 -9.94
CA LEU A 10 6.72 1.52 -10.75
C LEU A 10 7.19 2.91 -11.25
N ILE A 11 8.48 3.18 -11.09
CA ILE A 11 9.09 4.42 -11.57
C ILE A 11 9.60 4.17 -12.98
N LEU A 12 8.95 4.79 -13.96
CA LEU A 12 9.31 4.70 -15.38
C LEU A 12 10.35 5.76 -15.76
N PHE A 13 10.15 6.99 -15.30
CA PHE A 13 11.05 8.14 -15.50
C PHE A 13 10.78 9.19 -14.41
N GLY A 14 11.74 10.08 -14.13
CA GLY A 14 11.52 11.25 -13.26
C GLY A 14 11.32 10.96 -11.77
N GLY A 15 11.83 9.85 -11.24
CA GLY A 15 11.76 9.57 -9.80
C GLY A 15 12.64 10.52 -8.97
N LYS A 16 12.22 10.82 -7.73
CA LYS A 16 13.03 11.56 -6.74
C LYS A 16 13.77 10.60 -5.81
N ARG A 17 14.95 10.98 -5.36
CA ARG A 17 15.74 10.25 -4.36
C ARG A 17 15.86 11.04 -3.07
N SER A 18 15.80 10.36 -1.94
CA SER A 18 16.11 10.91 -0.60
C SER A 18 16.86 9.85 0.19
N GLY A 19 18.15 10.10 0.47
CA GLY A 19 19.06 9.08 0.99
C GLY A 19 19.06 7.81 0.12
N ASP A 20 18.86 6.66 0.76
CA ASP A 20 18.81 5.34 0.08
C ASP A 20 17.46 5.00 -0.57
N ARG A 21 16.47 5.92 -0.53
CA ARG A 21 15.10 5.66 -0.99
C ARG A 21 14.78 6.35 -2.30
N VAL A 22 13.85 5.74 -3.05
CA VAL A 22 13.36 6.21 -4.35
C VAL A 22 11.84 6.41 -4.33
N TYR A 23 11.41 7.55 -4.87
CA TYR A 23 10.02 7.99 -4.87
C TYR A 23 9.55 8.31 -6.28
N CYS A 24 8.29 8.01 -6.59
CA CYS A 24 7.74 8.32 -7.92
C CYS A 24 7.48 9.82 -8.17
N GLY A 25 7.63 10.69 -7.17
CA GLY A 25 7.42 12.13 -7.31
C GLY A 25 7.45 12.90 -5.99
N ALA A 26 7.30 14.22 -6.05
CA ALA A 26 7.44 15.12 -4.89
C ALA A 26 6.48 14.79 -3.74
N ARG A 27 5.22 14.45 -4.05
CA ARG A 27 4.23 14.05 -3.04
C ARG A 27 4.62 12.78 -2.27
N CYS A 28 5.31 11.83 -2.91
CA CYS A 28 5.79 10.64 -2.20
C CYS A 28 7.05 10.95 -1.39
N ALA A 29 7.92 11.81 -1.90
CA ALA A 29 9.12 12.26 -1.21
C ALA A 29 8.81 13.13 0.02
N SER A 30 7.72 13.89 0.04
CA SER A 30 7.33 14.69 1.22
C SER A 30 7.03 13.84 2.46
N TYR A 31 6.72 12.56 2.30
CA TYR A 31 6.52 11.63 3.41
C TYR A 31 7.83 11.05 3.96
N ASP A 32 8.99 11.37 3.40
CA ASP A 32 10.28 10.78 3.82
C ASP A 32 10.58 11.04 5.30
N ALA A 33 10.27 12.24 5.79
CA ALA A 33 10.42 12.61 7.20
C ALA A 33 9.51 11.76 8.12
N GLU A 34 8.24 11.53 7.75
CA GLU A 34 7.33 10.65 8.51
C GLU A 34 7.88 9.22 8.58
N ILE A 35 8.45 8.72 7.47
CA ILE A 35 9.00 7.37 7.43
C ILE A 35 10.31 7.27 8.22
N ALA A 36 11.14 8.31 8.22
CA ALA A 36 12.35 8.39 9.03
C ALA A 36 11.99 8.36 10.52
N LEU A 37 11.04 9.19 10.97
CA LEU A 37 10.56 9.20 12.35
C LEU A 37 9.87 7.88 12.74
N GLY A 38 9.15 7.26 11.81
CA GLY A 38 8.52 5.96 12.06
C GLY A 38 9.53 4.86 12.42
N ARG A 39 10.78 4.96 11.96
CA ARG A 39 11.85 3.98 12.29
C ARG A 39 12.36 4.12 13.73
N SER A 40 12.26 5.30 14.34
CA SER A 40 12.69 5.49 15.74
C SER A 40 11.65 5.01 16.76
N LEU A 41 10.43 4.66 16.31
CA LEU A 41 9.41 4.11 17.21
C LEU A 41 9.83 2.72 17.75
N PRO A 42 9.63 2.45 19.05
CA PRO A 42 9.96 1.14 19.63
C PRO A 42 9.14 0.00 19.01
N ASP A 43 9.81 -1.06 18.59
CA ASP A 43 9.19 -2.23 17.94
C ASP A 43 8.13 -2.91 18.83
N ALA A 44 8.27 -2.84 20.15
CA ALA A 44 7.30 -3.37 21.10
C ALA A 44 5.94 -2.64 20.98
N GLN A 45 5.95 -1.30 20.95
CA GLN A 45 4.74 -0.48 20.84
C GLN A 45 4.05 -0.70 19.48
N VAL A 46 4.82 -0.74 18.40
CA VAL A 46 4.29 -0.96 17.06
C VAL A 46 3.60 -2.32 16.96
N ARG A 47 4.20 -3.37 17.52
CA ARG A 47 3.62 -4.72 17.54
C ARG A 47 2.34 -4.79 18.36
N GLU A 48 2.28 -4.10 19.49
CA GLU A 48 1.07 -4.03 20.32
C GLU A 48 -0.10 -3.37 19.55
N VAL A 49 0.18 -2.23 18.90
CA VAL A 49 -0.83 -1.53 18.06
C VAL A 49 -1.27 -2.42 16.88
N MET A 50 -0.33 -3.09 16.22
CA MET A 50 -0.65 -4.04 15.15
C MET A 50 -1.55 -5.18 15.63
N GLN A 51 -1.28 -5.75 16.80
CA GLN A 51 -2.12 -6.82 17.39
C GLN A 51 -3.51 -6.29 17.74
N ARG A 52 -3.60 -5.10 18.32
CA ARG A 52 -4.86 -4.43 18.62
C ARG A 52 -5.72 -4.27 17.37
N TRP A 53 -5.16 -3.70 16.30
CA TRP A 53 -5.87 -3.48 15.04
C TRP A 53 -6.26 -4.77 14.33
N ARG A 54 -5.46 -5.85 14.47
CA ARG A 54 -5.82 -7.17 13.94
C ARG A 54 -7.11 -7.71 14.58
N ASN A 55 -7.37 -7.35 15.83
CA ASN A 55 -8.54 -7.80 16.59
C ASN A 55 -9.75 -6.87 16.45
N GLU A 56 -9.59 -5.71 15.82
CA GLU A 56 -10.70 -4.79 15.56
C GLU A 56 -11.57 -5.23 14.37
N PRO A 57 -12.85 -4.83 14.33
CA PRO A 57 -13.70 -5.06 13.18
C PRO A 57 -13.11 -4.48 11.90
N CYS A 58 -13.30 -5.18 10.78
CA CYS A 58 -12.80 -4.72 9.49
C CYS A 58 -13.36 -3.33 9.12
N PRO A 59 -12.54 -2.30 8.86
CA PRO A 59 -13.02 -0.95 8.56
C PRO A 59 -13.80 -0.85 7.23
N GLN A 60 -13.78 -1.91 6.40
CA GLN A 60 -14.47 -1.95 5.12
C GLN A 60 -15.82 -2.68 5.16
N CYS A 61 -16.02 -3.61 6.10
CA CYS A 61 -17.22 -4.45 6.16
C CYS A 61 -17.73 -4.74 7.57
N ASN A 62 -17.10 -4.18 8.59
CA ASN A 62 -17.37 -4.42 10.01
C ASN A 62 -17.37 -5.90 10.44
N GLY A 63 -16.64 -6.75 9.71
CA GLY A 63 -16.58 -8.20 9.97
C GLY A 63 -15.54 -8.58 11.02
N PRO A 64 -15.63 -9.79 11.61
CA PRO A 64 -14.82 -10.24 12.75
C PRO A 64 -13.41 -10.74 12.37
N GLY A 65 -13.08 -10.76 11.08
CA GLY A 65 -11.87 -11.42 10.59
C GLY A 65 -10.62 -10.56 10.77
N PRO A 66 -9.44 -11.16 11.01
CA PRO A 66 -8.25 -10.41 11.33
C PRO A 66 -7.88 -9.46 10.19
N VAL A 67 -7.71 -8.21 10.57
CA VAL A 67 -7.39 -7.12 9.65
C VAL A 67 -5.89 -7.10 9.40
N ASP A 68 -5.48 -6.93 8.14
CA ASP A 68 -4.06 -6.83 7.79
C ASP A 68 -3.87 -5.86 6.62
N LEU A 69 -2.62 -5.45 6.37
CA LEU A 69 -2.29 -4.72 5.17
C LEU A 69 -2.26 -5.67 3.98
N ARG A 70 -3.21 -5.48 3.06
CA ARG A 70 -3.38 -6.28 1.85
C ARG A 70 -3.10 -5.40 0.64
N VAL A 71 -2.31 -5.93 -0.29
CA VAL A 71 -1.97 -5.26 -1.55
C VAL A 71 -2.83 -5.84 -2.66
N SER A 72 -3.33 -4.99 -3.56
CA SER A 72 -3.94 -5.42 -4.80
C SER A 72 -3.25 -4.76 -5.98
N HIS A 73 -3.10 -5.48 -7.10
CA HIS A 73 -2.41 -4.98 -8.28
C HIS A 73 -3.42 -4.61 -9.35
N LYS A 74 -3.39 -3.37 -9.82
CA LYS A 74 -4.19 -2.93 -10.98
C LYS A 74 -3.30 -2.35 -12.06
N VAL A 75 -3.67 -2.63 -13.29
CA VAL A 75 -3.02 -2.13 -14.51
C VAL A 75 -4.08 -1.46 -15.36
N HIS A 76 -3.71 -0.36 -15.99
CA HIS A 76 -4.46 0.16 -17.13
C HIS A 76 -3.47 0.64 -18.17
N SER A 77 -3.81 0.42 -19.43
CA SER A 77 -3.05 0.84 -20.59
C SER A 77 -3.89 1.82 -21.38
N PHE A 78 -3.36 3.02 -21.59
CA PHE A 78 -3.74 3.86 -22.72
C PHE A 78 -2.82 3.48 -23.89
N VAL A 79 -3.27 3.67 -25.14
CA VAL A 79 -2.61 3.19 -26.37
C VAL A 79 -1.09 3.40 -26.38
N PHE A 80 -0.58 4.49 -25.80
CA PHE A 80 0.85 4.79 -25.69
C PHE A 80 1.42 4.77 -24.27
N MET A 81 0.63 4.51 -23.23
CA MET A 81 1.09 4.56 -21.85
C MET A 81 0.42 3.52 -20.95
N THR A 82 1.19 2.56 -20.47
CA THR A 82 0.76 1.63 -19.42
C THR A 82 1.12 2.17 -18.05
N GLN A 83 0.12 2.27 -17.17
CA GLN A 83 0.31 2.63 -15.77
C GLN A 83 0.01 1.43 -14.87
N TRP A 84 0.91 1.20 -13.92
CA TRP A 84 0.78 0.17 -12.89
C TRP A 84 0.59 0.79 -11.52
N SER A 85 -0.34 0.25 -10.74
CA SER A 85 -0.57 0.68 -9.37
C SER A 85 -0.77 -0.52 -8.46
N SER A 86 -0.10 -0.49 -7.30
CA SER A 86 -0.21 -1.51 -6.24
C SER A 86 -0.81 -0.89 -4.98
N PRO A 87 -2.09 -0.45 -5.00
CA PRO A 87 -2.72 0.13 -3.82
C PRO A 87 -2.71 -0.84 -2.63
N GLN A 88 -2.40 -0.28 -1.47
CA GLN A 88 -2.36 -0.99 -0.19
C GLN A 88 -3.62 -0.60 0.60
N ALA A 89 -4.21 -1.56 1.29
CA ALA A 89 -5.38 -1.32 2.12
C ALA A 89 -5.36 -2.21 3.37
N ILE A 90 -5.77 -1.62 4.49
CA ILE A 90 -5.94 -2.34 5.76
C ILE A 90 -7.36 -2.93 5.74
N CYS A 91 -7.49 -4.25 5.57
CA CYS A 91 -8.80 -4.92 5.52
C CYS A 91 -8.72 -6.42 5.82
N CYS A 92 -9.88 -7.04 6.06
CA CYS A 92 -10.01 -8.48 6.24
C CYS A 92 -9.81 -9.26 4.92
N ARG A 93 -9.62 -10.59 5.02
CA ARG A 93 -9.40 -11.48 3.86
C ARG A 93 -10.53 -11.40 2.82
N HIS A 94 -11.78 -11.31 3.24
CA HIS A 94 -12.93 -11.27 2.34
C HIS A 94 -12.93 -9.98 1.49
N CYS A 95 -12.73 -8.82 2.13
CA CYS A 95 -12.61 -7.54 1.43
C CYS A 95 -11.40 -7.50 0.49
N ALA A 96 -10.27 -8.10 0.91
CA ALA A 96 -9.08 -8.20 0.07
C ALA A 96 -9.35 -8.99 -1.22
N ARG A 97 -10.01 -10.15 -1.12
CA ARG A 97 -10.39 -10.96 -2.29
C ARG A 97 -11.32 -10.21 -3.24
N LYS A 98 -12.32 -9.49 -2.70
CA LYS A 98 -13.23 -8.68 -3.52
C LYS A 98 -12.49 -7.58 -4.28
N ARG A 99 -11.53 -6.90 -3.63
CA ARG A 99 -10.68 -5.88 -4.29
C ARG A 99 -9.74 -6.48 -5.32
N GLN A 100 -9.11 -7.60 -5.03
CA GLN A 100 -8.25 -8.32 -5.98
C GLN A 100 -9.02 -8.74 -7.23
N LEU A 101 -10.24 -9.28 -7.06
CA LEU A 101 -11.11 -9.64 -8.18
C LEU A 101 -11.50 -8.41 -9.00
N GLY A 102 -11.96 -7.33 -8.35
CA GLY A 102 -12.28 -6.09 -9.05
C GLY A 102 -11.09 -5.52 -9.83
N HIS A 103 -9.89 -5.57 -9.24
CA HIS A 103 -8.67 -5.10 -9.91
C HIS A 103 -8.20 -6.04 -11.01
N ALA A 104 -8.45 -7.35 -10.90
CA ALA A 104 -8.18 -8.32 -11.96
C ALA A 104 -9.08 -8.06 -13.17
N VAL A 105 -10.40 -7.89 -12.95
CA VAL A 105 -11.37 -7.52 -13.99
C VAL A 105 -11.00 -6.18 -14.62
N TYR A 106 -10.70 -5.17 -13.80
CA TYR A 106 -10.26 -3.86 -14.28
C TYR A 106 -9.01 -3.96 -15.16
N SER A 107 -8.02 -4.74 -14.74
CA SER A 107 -6.78 -4.94 -15.50
C SER A 107 -7.01 -5.74 -16.77
N LEU A 108 -7.96 -6.66 -16.79
CA LEU A 108 -8.32 -7.42 -17.98
C LEU A 108 -8.97 -6.51 -19.04
N LEU A 109 -9.93 -5.67 -18.62
CA LEU A 109 -10.69 -4.79 -19.53
C LEU A 109 -9.87 -3.61 -20.06
N LEU A 110 -8.95 -3.08 -19.24
CA LEU A 110 -8.22 -1.85 -19.55
C LEU A 110 -6.72 -2.06 -19.78
N GLY A 111 -6.18 -3.25 -19.51
CA GLY A 111 -4.75 -3.54 -19.68
C GLY A 111 -4.34 -3.87 -21.12
N TRP A 112 -5.27 -4.38 -21.94
CA TRP A 112 -4.95 -4.90 -23.29
C TRP A 112 -4.74 -3.81 -24.35
N TRP A 113 -5.09 -2.56 -24.08
CA TRP A 113 -5.09 -1.49 -25.11
C TRP A 113 -3.69 -0.94 -25.42
N GLY A 114 -2.64 -1.37 -24.69
CA GLY A 114 -1.26 -0.96 -24.94
C GLY A 114 -0.55 -1.94 -25.88
N PHE A 115 -0.21 -1.52 -27.10
CA PHE A 115 0.61 -2.29 -28.02
C PHE A 115 2.07 -1.80 -27.96
N PRO A 116 3.10 -2.66 -27.87
CA PRO A 116 3.08 -4.13 -27.81
C PRO A 116 3.01 -4.72 -26.38
N TRP A 117 3.30 -3.92 -25.34
CA TRP A 117 3.57 -4.43 -23.99
C TRP A 117 2.33 -4.89 -23.20
N GLY A 118 1.14 -4.34 -23.50
CA GLY A 118 -0.12 -4.69 -22.84
C GLY A 118 -0.58 -6.11 -23.13
N LEU A 119 -0.27 -6.67 -24.31
CA LEU A 119 -0.68 -8.03 -24.69
C LEU A 119 0.08 -9.13 -23.92
N VAL A 120 1.34 -8.86 -23.53
CA VAL A 120 2.18 -9.82 -22.77
C VAL A 120 2.05 -9.59 -21.26
N MET A 121 2.04 -8.34 -20.80
CA MET A 121 2.07 -8.03 -19.36
C MET A 121 0.71 -8.15 -18.67
N THR A 122 -0.40 -7.92 -19.39
CA THR A 122 -1.75 -8.09 -18.84
C THR A 122 -2.00 -9.54 -18.40
N PRO A 123 -1.69 -10.58 -19.20
CA PRO A 123 -1.79 -11.97 -18.74
C PRO A 123 -0.96 -12.27 -17.49
N VAL A 124 0.26 -11.71 -17.37
CA VAL A 124 1.13 -11.89 -16.19
C VAL A 124 0.52 -11.26 -14.92
N GLN A 125 -0.07 -10.07 -15.04
CA GLN A 125 -0.69 -9.37 -13.91
C GLN A 125 -2.03 -10.01 -13.51
N VAL A 126 -2.81 -10.46 -14.50
CA VAL A 126 -4.05 -11.22 -14.29
C VAL A 126 -3.73 -12.55 -13.61
N THR A 127 -2.72 -13.29 -14.05
CA THR A 127 -2.29 -14.54 -13.40
C THR A 127 -1.73 -14.33 -11.99
N ARG A 128 -1.02 -13.23 -11.71
CA ARG A 128 -0.61 -12.87 -10.34
C ARG A 128 -1.80 -12.60 -9.42
N ASN A 129 -2.79 -11.84 -9.89
CA ASN A 129 -4.02 -11.62 -9.11
C ASN A 129 -4.83 -12.91 -8.93
N LEU A 130 -4.96 -13.75 -9.97
CA LEU A 130 -5.62 -15.06 -9.89
C LEU A 130 -4.88 -16.00 -8.94
N LYS A 131 -3.55 -16.05 -8.96
CA LYS A 131 -2.74 -16.78 -7.97
C LYS A 131 -2.93 -16.24 -6.56
N ALA A 132 -3.12 -14.93 -6.38
CA ALA A 132 -3.46 -14.36 -5.07
C ALA A 132 -4.91 -14.68 -4.62
N LEU A 133 -5.81 -14.96 -5.57
CA LEU A 133 -7.20 -15.37 -5.34
C LEU A 133 -7.34 -16.87 -4.98
N PHE A 134 -6.51 -17.74 -5.59
CA PHE A 134 -6.57 -19.20 -5.45
C PHE A 134 -5.46 -19.81 -4.58
N GLY A 135 -4.34 -19.10 -4.41
CA GLY A 135 -3.26 -19.52 -3.52
C GLY A 135 -3.54 -19.12 -2.07
N ASP A 136 -3.16 -19.98 -1.13
CA ASP A 136 -3.11 -19.63 0.28
C ASP A 136 -1.95 -18.66 0.52
N GLN A 137 -2.18 -17.38 0.24
CA GLN A 137 -1.35 -16.28 0.75
C GLN A 137 -1.64 -16.04 2.24
N ALA A 138 -1.59 -17.12 3.03
CA ALA A 138 -1.72 -17.12 4.47
C ALA A 138 -0.49 -16.51 5.16
N ALA A 139 0.64 -16.29 4.47
CA ALA A 139 1.89 -15.91 5.15
C ALA A 139 2.82 -14.91 4.42
N GLN A 140 2.66 -14.61 3.14
CA GLN A 140 3.70 -13.85 2.43
C GLN A 140 3.53 -12.32 2.53
N ALA A 141 4.29 -11.76 3.48
CA ALA A 141 4.79 -10.38 3.56
C ALA A 141 3.96 -9.32 4.30
N SER A 142 2.98 -9.70 5.12
CA SER A 142 2.16 -8.70 5.80
C SER A 142 2.75 -8.11 7.08
N THR A 143 3.73 -8.73 7.75
CA THR A 143 4.36 -8.12 8.95
C THR A 143 5.11 -6.82 8.63
N PRO A 144 6.09 -6.78 7.69
CA PRO A 144 6.92 -5.58 7.51
C PRO A 144 6.18 -4.45 6.78
N ALA A 145 5.21 -4.79 5.92
CA ALA A 145 4.41 -3.79 5.21
C ALA A 145 3.35 -3.20 6.14
N PHE A 146 2.65 -4.03 6.93
CA PHE A 146 1.69 -3.55 7.93
C PHE A 146 2.39 -2.74 9.02
N GLU A 147 3.55 -3.19 9.49
CA GLU A 147 4.38 -2.46 10.45
C GLU A 147 4.76 -1.07 9.93
N ARG A 148 5.23 -0.96 8.68
CA ARG A 148 5.50 0.35 8.04
C ARG A 148 4.26 1.22 7.95
N ALA A 149 3.09 0.64 7.70
CA ALA A 149 1.83 1.38 7.67
C ALA A 149 1.44 1.89 9.07
N VAL A 150 1.52 1.04 10.10
CA VAL A 150 1.23 1.39 11.50
C VAL A 150 2.17 2.47 11.99
N ARG A 151 3.49 2.33 11.80
CA ARG A 151 4.50 3.34 12.17
C ARG A 151 4.17 4.72 11.61
N ARG A 152 3.77 4.81 10.33
CA ARG A 152 3.37 6.08 9.72
C ARG A 152 2.11 6.66 10.36
N ILE A 153 1.11 5.84 10.66
CA ILE A 153 -0.12 6.32 11.29
C ILE A 153 0.15 6.81 12.71
N MET A 154 0.97 6.08 13.48
CA MET A 154 1.40 6.52 14.81
C MET A 154 2.14 7.86 14.77
N VAL A 155 3.08 8.03 13.83
CA VAL A 155 3.77 9.32 13.63
C VAL A 155 2.79 10.46 13.38
N ARG A 156 1.79 10.25 12.52
CA ARG A 156 0.77 11.28 12.24
C ARG A 156 -0.08 11.60 13.46
N GLN A 157 -0.41 10.60 14.27
CA GLN A 157 -1.14 10.82 15.52
C GLN A 157 -0.33 11.64 16.51
N LEU A 158 0.96 11.32 16.69
CA LEU A 158 1.87 12.07 17.57
C LEU A 158 2.03 13.52 17.10
N GLN A 159 2.18 13.73 15.79
CA GLN A 159 2.27 15.08 15.22
C GLN A 159 1.00 15.89 15.45
N ALA A 160 -0.18 15.27 15.27
CA ALA A 160 -1.46 15.91 15.54
C ALA A 160 -1.64 16.26 17.02
N GLN A 161 -1.20 15.38 17.93
CA GLN A 161 -1.23 15.65 19.38
C GLN A 161 -0.34 16.83 19.77
N HIS A 162 0.91 16.85 19.28
CA HIS A 162 1.82 17.97 19.54
C HIS A 162 1.33 19.30 19.00
N GLN A 163 0.64 19.31 17.84
CA GLN A 163 0.02 20.52 17.31
C GLN A 163 -1.07 21.04 18.25
N GLN A 164 -1.95 20.17 18.73
CA GLN A 164 -3.04 20.54 19.64
C GLN A 164 -2.51 21.08 20.98
N GLU A 165 -1.46 20.48 21.54
CA GLU A 165 -0.82 20.95 22.77
C GLU A 165 -0.16 22.33 22.60
N SER A 166 0.49 22.56 21.45
CA SER A 166 1.14 23.84 21.15
C SER A 166 0.13 24.99 20.96
N GLU A 167 -1.04 24.71 20.39
CA GLU A 167 -2.12 25.69 20.24
C GLU A 167 -2.78 25.99 21.59
N ALA A 168 -3.05 24.95 22.40
CA ALA A 168 -3.65 25.10 23.73
C ALA A 168 -2.74 25.81 24.75
N GLY A 169 -1.42 25.69 24.63
CA GLY A 169 -0.46 26.40 25.49
C GLY A 169 -0.15 27.85 25.06
N SER A 170 -0.71 28.29 23.93
CA SER A 170 -0.53 29.65 23.37
C SER A 170 -1.75 30.56 23.53
N ALA A 171 -2.84 30.04 24.12
CA ALA A 171 -4.05 30.77 24.50
C ALA A 171 -4.06 31.07 26.00
#